data_AF-A0A4R3N2M9-F1
#
_entry.id   AF-A0A4R3N2M9-F1
#
_cell.length_a   1.000
_cell.length_b   1.000
_cell.length_c   1.000
_cell.angle_alpha   90.00
_cell.angle_beta   90.00
_cell.angle_gamma   90.00
#
_symmetry.space_group_name_H-M   'P 1'
#
loop_
_entity.id
_entity.type
_entity.pdbx_description
1 polymer ?
#
loop_
_entity_poly.entity_id
_entity_poly.type
_entity_poly.pdbx_seq_one_letter_code
_entity_poly.pdbx_strand_id
1 'polypeptide(L)'
;MEYLADYFRYWGKADPAVETGVSWHPLVYHCLDVAACGQVLLRCQPAWLDKMAVLSGLDPVVLSPWLAFLLAIHDIGKFGDGFQALRPLGIAQQFGIQESSQGFRCDALQSSSCLCKNNLGEKR
;
A
#
# COMPACT_ATOMS: atom_id res chain seq x y z
N MET A 1 -10.25 20.38 17.73
CA MET A 1 -10.32 19.30 16.72
C MET A 1 -8.98 19.27 16.03
N GLU A 2 -8.21 18.21 16.27
CA GLU A 2 -6.90 18.03 15.66
C GLU A 2 -7.12 17.72 14.17
N TYR A 3 -6.68 18.62 13.30
CA TYR A 3 -6.76 18.42 11.84
C TYR A 3 -5.70 17.38 11.46
N LEU A 4 -6.05 16.11 11.53
CA LEU A 4 -5.21 15.06 10.96
C LEU A 4 -5.16 15.25 9.44
N ALA A 5 -3.96 15.30 8.88
CA ALA A 5 -3.78 15.50 7.45
C ALA A 5 -4.50 14.43 6.61
N ASP A 6 -5.08 14.81 5.47
CA ASP A 6 -5.97 13.96 4.67
C ASP A 6 -5.32 12.65 4.20
N TYR A 7 -3.99 12.64 4.03
CA TYR A 7 -3.25 11.45 3.62
C TYR A 7 -3.30 10.30 4.63
N PHE A 8 -3.68 10.57 5.89
CA PHE A 8 -3.89 9.51 6.89
C PHE A 8 -5.15 8.70 6.65
N ARG A 9 -6.08 9.15 5.79
CA ARG A 9 -7.36 8.46 5.51
C ARG A 9 -7.24 7.32 4.49
N TYR A 10 -6.11 7.22 3.81
CA TYR A 10 -5.87 6.20 2.77
C TYR A 10 -5.40 4.91 3.43
N TRP A 11 -6.10 3.80 3.18
CA TRP A 11 -5.71 2.50 3.71
C TRP A 11 -4.67 1.84 2.81
N GLY A 12 -3.65 1.22 3.39
CA GLY A 12 -2.63 0.45 2.64
C GLY A 12 -2.73 -1.05 2.84
N LYS A 13 -3.21 -1.47 4.02
CA LYS A 13 -3.45 -2.87 4.38
C LYS A 13 -4.65 -2.95 5.31
N ALA A 14 -5.52 -3.91 5.04
CA ALA A 14 -6.64 -4.27 5.92
C ALA A 14 -6.37 -5.63 6.55
N ASP A 15 -6.74 -5.80 7.81
CA ASP A 15 -6.73 -7.10 8.47
C ASP A 15 -8.09 -7.79 8.31
N PRO A 16 -8.19 -8.86 7.50
CA PRO A 16 -9.45 -9.57 7.31
C PRO A 16 -9.86 -10.42 8.53
N ALA A 17 -9.00 -10.61 9.53
CA ALA A 17 -9.25 -11.48 10.68
C ALA A 17 -9.96 -10.79 11.85
N VAL A 18 -10.23 -9.48 11.76
CA VAL A 18 -10.90 -8.74 12.85
C VAL A 18 -12.40 -8.67 12.58
N GLU A 19 -13.15 -9.61 13.15
CA GLU A 19 -14.63 -9.65 13.08
C GLU A 19 -15.31 -8.52 13.87
N THR A 20 -14.58 -7.88 14.80
CA THR A 20 -15.10 -6.79 15.63
C THR A 20 -14.11 -5.63 15.68
N GLY A 21 -14.17 -4.78 14.66
CA GLY A 21 -13.36 -3.57 14.56
C GLY A 21 -12.47 -3.54 13.34
N VAL A 22 -12.36 -2.37 12.74
CA VAL A 22 -11.63 -2.19 11.49
C VAL A 22 -10.16 -1.92 11.83
N SER A 23 -9.33 -2.96 11.90
CA SER A 23 -7.88 -2.75 11.98
C SER A 23 -7.34 -2.56 10.57
N TRP A 24 -7.07 -1.31 10.20
CA TRP A 24 -6.40 -0.98 8.96
C TRP A 24 -5.21 -0.09 9.25
N HIS A 25 -4.17 -0.25 8.43
CA HIS A 25 -2.93 0.49 8.58
C HIS A 25 -2.87 1.60 7.52
N PRO A 26 -2.69 2.87 7.92
CA PRO A 26 -2.55 3.97 6.98
C PRO A 26 -1.48 3.71 5.94
N LEU A 27 -1.81 4.01 4.68
CA LEU A 27 -0.94 3.76 3.53
C LEU A 27 0.41 4.48 3.69
N VAL A 28 0.41 5.70 4.21
CA VAL A 28 1.64 6.43 4.51
C VAL A 28 2.55 5.69 5.49
N TYR A 29 1.99 5.05 6.52
CA TYR A 29 2.78 4.29 7.47
C TYR A 29 3.26 2.98 6.85
N HIS A 30 2.44 2.31 6.03
CA HIS A 30 2.87 1.11 5.31
C HIS A 30 4.13 1.39 4.47
N CYS A 31 4.09 2.48 3.71
CA CYS A 31 5.18 2.92 2.88
C CYS A 31 6.45 3.23 3.70
N LEU A 32 6.30 3.93 4.83
CA LEU A 32 7.43 4.27 5.70
C LEU A 32 8.02 3.04 6.40
N ASP A 33 7.18 2.08 6.81
CA ASP A 33 7.63 0.82 7.39
C ASP A 33 8.48 0.01 6.40
N VAL A 34 8.04 -0.07 5.13
CA VAL A 34 8.79 -0.72 4.05
C VAL A 34 10.12 0.01 3.79
N ALA A 35 10.11 1.34 3.76
CA ALA A 35 11.34 2.13 3.59
C ALA A 35 12.33 1.93 4.75
N ALA A 36 11.84 1.92 5.99
CA ALA A 36 12.65 1.70 7.19
C ALA A 36 13.27 0.28 7.20
N CYS A 37 12.46 -0.74 6.92
CA CYS A 37 12.92 -2.12 6.75
C CYS A 37 13.98 -2.22 5.65
N GLY A 38 13.75 -1.58 4.50
CA GLY A 38 14.70 -1.57 3.40
C GLY A 38 16.03 -0.90 3.74
N GLN A 39 16.00 0.22 4.47
CA GLN A 39 17.23 0.86 4.95
C GLN A 39 18.04 -0.06 5.87
N VAL A 40 17.37 -0.75 6.81
CA VAL A 40 18.03 -1.74 7.68
C VAL A 40 18.62 -2.87 6.85
N LEU A 41 17.86 -3.41 5.90
CA LEU A 41 18.29 -4.49 5.02
C LEU A 41 19.52 -4.12 4.19
N LEU A 42 19.54 -2.92 3.60
CA LEU A 42 20.70 -2.40 2.85
C LEU A 42 21.94 -2.24 3.74
N ARG A 43 21.78 -1.81 5.01
CA ARG A 43 22.89 -1.74 5.98
C ARG A 43 23.41 -3.12 6.36
N CYS A 44 22.51 -4.10 6.53
CA CYS A 44 22.88 -5.48 6.85
C CYS A 44 23.54 -6.19 5.66
N GLN A 45 23.27 -5.75 4.43
CA GLN A 45 23.74 -6.39 3.21
C GLN A 45 24.43 -5.41 2.25
N PRO A 46 25.62 -4.90 2.61
CA PRO A 46 26.34 -3.89 1.83
C PRO A 46 26.66 -4.34 0.40
N ALA A 47 26.92 -5.64 0.20
CA ALA A 47 27.19 -6.20 -1.12
C ALA A 47 26.03 -6.06 -2.12
N TRP A 48 24.78 -5.89 -1.66
CA TRP A 48 23.66 -5.59 -2.55
C TRP A 48 23.69 -4.14 -3.01
N LEU A 49 23.98 -3.22 -2.10
CA LEU A 49 24.11 -1.80 -2.41
C LEU A 49 25.27 -1.58 -3.40
N ASP A 50 26.40 -2.25 -3.21
CA ASP A 50 27.55 -2.15 -4.13
C ASP A 50 27.21 -2.64 -5.54
N LYS A 51 26.49 -3.77 -5.63
CA LYS A 51 26.02 -4.29 -6.93
C LYS A 51 25.07 -3.31 -7.63
N MET A 52 24.13 -2.73 -6.88
CA MET A 52 23.20 -1.74 -7.43
C MET A 52 23.92 -0.44 -7.80
N ALA A 53 24.95 -0.04 -7.06
CA ALA A 53 25.80 1.11 -7.36
C ALA A 53 26.52 0.93 -8.70
N VAL A 54 27.12 -0.25 -8.94
CA VAL A 54 27.73 -0.59 -10.23
C VAL A 54 26.71 -0.54 -11.36
N LEU A 55 25.51 -1.10 -11.18
CA LEU A 55 24.48 -1.13 -12.21
C LEU A 55 23.89 0.25 -12.53
N SER A 56 23.73 1.10 -11.52
CA SER A 56 23.16 2.44 -11.67
C SER A 56 24.19 3.50 -12.03
N GLY A 57 25.48 3.24 -11.83
CA GLY A 57 26.55 4.22 -11.95
C GLY A 57 26.54 5.28 -10.84
N LEU A 58 25.76 5.08 -9.78
CA LEU A 58 25.64 6.00 -8.66
C LEU A 58 26.54 5.60 -7.50
N ASP A 59 27.09 6.60 -6.80
CA ASP A 59 27.80 6.38 -5.55
C ASP A 59 26.86 5.75 -4.49
N PRO A 60 27.29 4.73 -3.73
CA PRO A 60 26.47 4.09 -2.70
C PRO A 60 25.85 5.06 -1.68
N VAL A 61 26.54 6.15 -1.33
CA VAL A 61 26.06 7.19 -0.40
C VAL A 61 24.88 7.94 -0.99
N VAL A 62 24.87 8.14 -2.31
CA VAL A 62 23.75 8.77 -3.03
C VAL A 62 22.64 7.75 -3.30
N LEU A 63 23.00 6.52 -3.69
CA LEU A 63 22.03 5.49 -4.05
C LEU A 63 21.18 5.03 -2.86
N SER A 64 21.77 4.90 -1.67
CA SER A 64 21.05 4.43 -0.47
C SER A 64 19.78 5.24 -0.14
N PRO A 65 19.82 6.58 -0.01
CA PRO A 65 18.61 7.38 0.22
C PRO A 65 17.63 7.34 -0.96
N TRP A 66 18.10 7.22 -2.20
CA TRP A 66 17.22 7.03 -3.36
C TRP A 66 16.45 5.71 -3.29
N LEU A 67 17.12 4.61 -2.95
CA LEU A 67 16.45 3.32 -2.75
C LEU A 67 15.43 3.39 -1.62
N ALA A 68 15.75 4.04 -0.51
CA ALA A 68 14.81 4.24 0.58
C ALA A 68 13.59 5.09 0.16
N PHE A 69 13.80 6.14 -0.64
CA PHE A 69 12.72 6.94 -1.21
C PHE A 69 11.84 6.12 -2.16
N LEU A 70 12.44 5.36 -3.07
CA LEU A 70 11.71 4.49 -4.00
C LEU A 70 10.87 3.45 -3.25
N LEU A 71 11.39 2.88 -2.16
CA LEU A 71 10.63 2.02 -1.26
C LEU A 71 9.48 2.77 -0.56
N ALA A 72 9.70 4.02 -0.15
CA ALA A 72 8.65 4.85 0.46
C ALA A 72 7.53 5.21 -0.53
N ILE A 73 7.79 5.20 -1.84
CA ILE A 73 6.77 5.49 -2.86
C ILE A 73 6.32 4.27 -3.64
N HIS A 74 6.75 3.06 -3.25
CA HIS A 74 6.48 1.83 -4.02
C HIS A 74 4.98 1.59 -4.25
N ASP A 75 4.18 1.99 -3.28
CA ASP A 75 2.73 1.82 -3.24
C ASP A 75 1.97 3.13 -3.48
N ILE A 76 2.61 4.16 -4.07
CA ILE A 76 1.97 5.46 -4.32
C ILE A 76 0.69 5.33 -5.17
N GLY A 77 0.60 4.31 -6.03
CA GLY A 77 -0.60 4.01 -6.81
C GLY A 77 -1.83 3.64 -5.95
N LYS A 78 -1.63 3.21 -4.70
CA LYS A 78 -2.72 2.88 -3.77
C LYS A 78 -3.46 4.11 -3.24
N PHE A 79 -2.94 5.32 -3.45
CA PHE A 79 -3.71 6.56 -3.21
C PHE A 79 -4.82 6.79 -4.24
N GLY A 80 -4.82 6.06 -5.36
CA GLY A 80 -5.85 6.17 -6.39
C GLY A 80 -7.18 5.54 -5.99
N ASP A 81 -8.27 6.09 -6.55
CA ASP A 81 -9.64 5.66 -6.28
C ASP A 81 -9.89 4.18 -6.59
N GLY A 82 -9.23 3.62 -7.61
CA GLY A 82 -9.38 2.21 -7.97
C GLY A 82 -9.00 1.26 -6.83
N PHE A 83 -7.84 1.48 -6.21
CA PHE A 83 -7.43 0.69 -5.04
C PHE A 83 -8.26 1.04 -3.81
N GLN A 84 -8.49 2.34 -3.58
CA GLN A 84 -9.29 2.80 -2.44
C GLN A 84 -10.77 2.41 -2.57
N ALA A 85 -11.27 1.96 -3.72
CA ALA A 85 -12.62 1.40 -3.87
C ALA A 85 -12.70 -0.06 -3.40
N LEU A 86 -11.58 -0.77 -3.34
CA LEU A 86 -11.49 -2.17 -2.86
C LEU A 86 -11.63 -2.28 -1.33
N ARG A 87 -12.19 -1.27 -0.65
CA ARG A 87 -12.21 -1.24 0.83
C ARG A 87 -12.98 -2.46 1.35
N PRO A 88 -12.45 -3.16 2.35
CA PRO A 88 -13.24 -4.10 3.12
C PRO A 88 -14.46 -3.41 3.71
N LEU A 89 -15.59 -4.13 3.78
CA LEU A 89 -16.88 -3.67 4.29
C LEU A 89 -16.79 -2.90 5.62
N GLY A 90 -15.86 -3.28 6.51
CA GLY A 90 -15.62 -2.58 7.77
C GLY A 90 -15.11 -1.15 7.60
N ILE A 91 -14.18 -0.90 6.66
CA ILE A 91 -13.57 0.43 6.47
C ILE A 91 -14.61 1.46 5.98
N ALA A 92 -15.54 1.07 5.10
CA ALA A 92 -16.54 1.98 4.55
C ALA A 92 -17.47 2.60 5.62
N GLN A 93 -17.82 1.82 6.64
CA GLN A 93 -18.73 2.25 7.71
C GLN A 93 -18.13 3.34 8.61
N GLN A 94 -16.80 3.36 8.77
CA GLN A 94 -16.11 4.30 9.64
C GLN A 94 -15.86 5.67 9.00
N PHE A 95 -15.90 5.75 7.66
CA PHE A 95 -15.69 7.00 6.93
C PHE A 95 -17.00 7.71 6.53
N GLY A 96 -18.18 7.13 6.80
CA GLY A 96 -19.47 7.77 6.53
C GLY A 96 -19.73 8.09 5.05
N ILE A 97 -19.10 7.37 4.13
CA ILE A 97 -19.17 7.64 2.68
C ILE A 97 -20.36 6.85 2.09
N GLN A 98 -21.30 7.56 1.47
CA GLN A 98 -22.39 6.97 0.67
C GLN A 98 -21.80 6.32 -0.60
N GLU A 99 -22.15 5.07 -0.89
CA GLU A 99 -21.70 4.39 -2.11
C GLU A 99 -22.10 5.20 -3.36
N SER A 100 -21.12 5.67 -4.12
CA SER A 100 -21.36 6.20 -5.46
C SER A 100 -21.45 5.03 -6.44
N SER A 101 -22.60 4.92 -7.11
CA SER A 101 -23.02 3.83 -7.99
C SER A 101 -22.27 3.69 -9.33
N GLN A 102 -20.99 4.07 -9.40
CA GLN A 102 -20.18 3.93 -10.62
C GLN A 102 -19.07 2.91 -10.38
N GLY A 103 -19.38 1.67 -10.74
CA GLY A 103 -18.43 0.57 -10.72
C GLY A 103 -17.27 0.85 -11.69
N PHE A 104 -16.09 1.13 -11.13
CA PHE A 104 -14.85 1.15 -11.89
C PHE A 104 -14.32 -0.27 -12.03
N ARG A 105 -14.29 -0.74 -13.27
CA ARG A 105 -13.78 -2.05 -13.68
C ARG A 105 -12.25 -1.99 -13.63
N CYS A 106 -11.65 -2.66 -12.65
CA CYS A 106 -10.20 -2.67 -12.42
C CYS A 106 -9.48 -3.70 -13.31
N ASP A 107 -8.92 -3.25 -14.43
CA ASP A 107 -7.86 -3.96 -15.15
C ASP A 107 -6.49 -3.50 -14.63
N ALA A 108 -6.12 -3.90 -13.41
CA ALA A 108 -4.75 -3.72 -12.90
C ALA A 108 -4.43 -4.78 -11.84
N LEU A 109 -4.04 -5.96 -12.32
CA LEU A 109 -3.41 -7.02 -11.55
C LEU A 109 -2.02 -6.56 -11.07
N GLN A 110 -1.90 -6.17 -9.80
CA GLN A 110 -0.63 -6.22 -9.07
C GLN A 110 -0.90 -6.37 -7.56
N SER A 111 -1.20 -7.60 -7.15
CA SER A 111 -0.76 -8.24 -5.90
C SER A 111 -1.66 -9.43 -5.59
N SER A 112 -1.06 -10.62 -5.62
CA SER A 112 -1.68 -11.94 -5.50
C SER A 112 -2.17 -12.27 -4.07
N SER A 113 -2.82 -11.33 -3.38
CA SER A 113 -3.38 -11.55 -2.05
C SER A 113 -4.85 -11.13 -1.92
N CYS A 114 -5.43 -10.46 -2.92
CA CYS A 114 -6.86 -10.17 -2.93
C CYS A 114 -7.59 -11.38 -3.52
N LEU A 115 -8.03 -12.30 -2.66
CA LEU A 115 -9.00 -13.35 -3.02
C LEU A 115 -10.31 -12.70 -3.44
N CYS A 116 -10.40 -12.29 -4.70
CA CYS A 116 -11.66 -12.08 -5.38
C CYS A 116 -12.28 -13.47 -5.62
N LYS A 117 -12.98 -14.01 -4.62
CA LYS A 117 -13.85 -15.16 -4.85
C LYS A 117 -15.07 -14.67 -5.63
N ASN A 118 -15.08 -14.96 -6.92
CA ASN A 118 -16.27 -14.86 -7.77
C ASN A 118 -17.38 -15.75 -7.15
N ASN A 119 -18.31 -15.15 -6.41
CA ASN A 119 -19.63 -15.72 -6.19
C ASN A 119 -20.53 -15.27 -7.33
N LEU A 120 -20.34 -15.86 -8.51
CA LEU A 120 -21.44 -15.96 -9.47
C LEU A 120 -22.36 -17.06 -8.94
N GLY A 121 -23.25 -16.65 -8.03
CA GLY A 121 -24.43 -17.41 -7.68
C GLY A 121 -25.28 -17.58 -8.92
N GLU A 122 -25.27 -18.80 -9.44
CA GLU A 122 -26.19 -19.33 -10.42
C GLU A 122 -27.63 -19.00 -9.99
N LYS A 123 -28.27 -18.11 -10.74
CA LYS A 123 -29.71 -17.84 -10.61
C LYS A 123 -30.43 -18.54 -11.77
N ARG A 124 -31.12 -19.61 -11.39
CA ARG A 124 -32.19 -20.36 -12.10
C ARG A 124 -31.77 -21.27 -13.24
#